data_AF-A0A7V9BLX3-F1
#
_entry.id   AF-A0A7V9BLX3-F1
#
_cell.length_a   1.000
_cell.length_b   1.000
_cell.length_c   1.000
_cell.angle_alpha   90.00
_cell.angle_beta   90.00
_cell.angle_gamma   90.00
#
_symmetry.space_group_name_H-M   'P 1'
#
loop_
_entity.id
_entity.type
_entity.pdbx_description
1 polymer ?
#
loop_
_entity_poly.entity_id
_entity_poly.type
_entity_poly.pdbx_seq_one_letter_code
_entity_poly.pdbx_strand_id
1 'polypeptide(L)'
;MVAGVLRLPRWQVLAVGSALLLVSGIGYGFTLKQANADQLEQQAQAKIQDRGRLGAARPTGVLPVLLTSIARRDSPAVCETLLDGQAVQQFAAAQGATDCRAAVELLAARVSDAGAYSSASAPLTRRGDESLVDACRMTWSSGTSAGPQLGQLTIARTTGQTYFVTQFVPCSQGATAPSR
;
A
#
# COMPACT_ATOMS: atom_id res chain seq x y z
N MET A 1 27.43 14.74 58.50
CA MET A 1 27.24 16.21 58.41
C MET A 1 25.78 16.49 58.08
N VAL A 2 24.95 16.66 59.12
CA VAL A 2 23.52 16.99 59.01
C VAL A 2 23.24 17.99 60.12
N ALA A 3 23.35 19.27 59.83
CA ALA A 3 23.00 20.35 60.77
C ALA A 3 22.72 21.62 59.97
N GLY A 4 21.44 21.87 59.66
CA GLY A 4 21.04 23.07 58.92
C GLY A 4 19.62 23.09 58.34
N VAL A 5 18.76 22.09 58.63
CA VAL A 5 17.40 22.00 58.05
C VAL A 5 16.32 22.22 59.11
N LEU A 6 16.46 23.24 59.96
CA LEU A 6 15.48 23.52 61.03
C LEU A 6 15.27 25.03 61.20
N ARG A 7 14.64 25.68 60.20
CA ARG A 7 13.75 26.86 60.40
C ARG A 7 12.99 27.35 59.17
N LEU A 8 12.68 26.48 58.21
CA LEU A 8 11.79 26.87 57.11
C LEU A 8 10.32 26.81 57.58
N PRO A 9 9.53 27.90 57.42
CA PRO A 9 8.14 27.93 57.83
C PRO A 9 7.35 26.84 57.12
N ARG A 10 6.55 26.09 57.89
CA ARG A 10 5.86 24.85 57.47
C ARG A 10 5.07 24.96 56.16
N TRP A 11 4.62 26.16 55.80
CA TRP A 11 3.89 26.41 54.56
C TRP A 11 4.76 26.32 53.29
N GLN A 12 6.05 26.67 53.38
CA GLN A 12 6.96 26.59 52.24
C GLN A 12 7.23 25.14 51.80
N VAL A 13 7.24 24.19 52.74
CA VAL A 13 7.42 22.77 52.43
C VAL A 13 6.22 22.22 51.65
N LEU A 14 5.00 22.65 52.01
CA LEU A 14 3.77 22.27 51.28
C LEU A 14 3.72 22.89 49.88
N ALA A 15 4.13 24.15 49.73
CA ALA A 15 4.16 24.82 48.43
C ALA A 15 5.15 24.14 47.46
N VAL A 16 6.35 23.80 47.94
CA VAL A 16 7.37 23.13 47.12
C VAL A 16 6.93 21.71 46.72
N GLY A 17 6.33 20.95 47.65
CA GLY A 17 5.79 19.62 47.33
C GLY A 17 4.67 19.66 46.30
N SER A 18 3.76 20.64 46.41
CA SER A 18 2.64 20.84 45.47
C SER A 18 3.14 21.26 44.09
N ALA A 19 4.11 22.16 44.03
CA ALA A 19 4.72 22.59 42.77
C ALA A 19 5.43 21.44 42.07
N LEU A 20 6.15 20.58 42.81
CA LEU A 20 6.83 19.42 42.23
C LEU A 20 5.84 18.40 41.63
N LEU A 21 4.70 18.19 42.29
CA LEU A 21 3.63 17.30 41.79
C LEU A 21 2.96 17.86 40.55
N LEU A 22 2.69 19.16 40.50
CA LEU A 22 2.09 19.82 39.33
C LEU A 22 3.02 19.77 38.11
N VAL A 23 4.33 20.00 38.30
CA VAL A 23 5.32 19.89 37.21
C VAL A 23 5.44 18.44 36.71
N SER A 24 5.34 17.46 37.61
CA SER A 24 5.40 16.03 37.24
C SER A 24 4.14 15.55 36.48
N GLY A 25 2.96 16.11 36.78
CA GLY A 25 1.70 15.73 36.13
C GLY A 25 1.55 16.21 34.69
N ILE A 26 2.09 17.39 34.36
CA ILE A 26 1.93 17.99 33.01
C ILE A 26 2.70 17.20 31.93
N GLY A 27 3.78 16.50 32.30
CA GLY A 27 4.57 15.68 31.36
C GLY A 27 3.89 14.40 30.86
N TYR A 28 3.03 13.77 31.67
CA TYR A 28 2.38 12.50 31.31
C TYR A 28 1.16 12.67 30.38
N GLY A 29 0.50 13.83 30.42
CA GLY A 29 -0.67 14.09 29.57
C GLY A 29 -0.33 14.30 28.08
N PHE A 30 0.84 14.85 27.78
CA PHE A 30 1.26 15.14 26.40
C PHE A 30 1.79 13.88 25.67
N THR A 31 2.44 12.98 26.40
CA THR A 31 3.06 11.76 25.84
C THR A 31 2.03 10.73 25.37
N LEU A 32 0.86 10.64 26.02
CA LEU A 32 -0.21 9.73 25.60
C LEU A 32 -0.86 10.13 24.26
N LYS A 33 -0.89 11.42 23.91
CA LYS A 33 -1.41 11.87 22.61
C LYS A 33 -0.37 11.75 21.48
N GLN A 34 0.91 11.93 21.78
CA GLN A 34 2.00 11.79 20.80
C GLN A 34 2.26 10.33 20.43
N ALA A 35 2.17 9.39 21.38
CA ALA A 35 2.41 7.97 21.10
C ALA A 35 1.51 7.38 20.00
N ASN A 36 0.27 7.88 19.84
CA ASN A 36 -0.63 7.43 18.78
C ASN A 36 -0.29 8.03 17.41
N ALA A 37 0.21 9.27 17.37
CA ALA A 37 0.63 9.91 16.13
C ALA A 37 1.92 9.28 15.60
N ASP A 38 2.88 9.06 16.48
CA ASP A 38 4.18 8.45 16.15
C ASP A 38 4.00 7.04 15.58
N GLN A 39 3.04 6.26 16.08
CA GLN A 39 2.77 4.92 15.54
C GLN A 39 2.21 4.92 14.13
N LEU A 40 1.34 5.88 13.79
CA LEU A 40 0.79 6.01 12.44
C LEU A 40 1.89 6.39 11.44
N GLU A 41 2.76 7.31 11.82
CA GLU A 41 3.91 7.73 11.01
C GLU A 41 4.93 6.61 10.86
N GLN A 42 5.24 5.88 11.94
CA GLN A 42 6.14 4.72 11.90
C GLN A 42 5.57 3.58 11.03
N GLN A 43 4.26 3.32 11.08
CA GLN A 43 3.64 2.34 10.20
C GLN A 43 3.64 2.79 8.74
N ALA A 44 3.46 4.08 8.48
CA ALA A 44 3.57 4.63 7.13
C ALA A 44 5.01 4.53 6.60
N GLN A 45 6.00 4.85 7.44
CA GLN A 45 7.42 4.77 7.09
C GLN A 45 7.90 3.32 6.94
N ALA A 46 7.47 2.39 7.78
CA ALA A 46 7.75 0.96 7.63
C ALA A 46 7.18 0.41 6.32
N LYS A 47 5.97 0.83 5.93
CA LYS A 47 5.37 0.50 4.63
C LYS A 47 6.15 1.07 3.45
N ILE A 48 6.78 2.25 3.60
CA ILE A 48 7.59 2.88 2.55
C ILE A 48 8.97 2.21 2.45
N GLN A 49 9.60 1.89 3.58
CA GLN A 49 10.91 1.22 3.63
C GLN A 49 10.82 -0.23 3.09
N ASP A 50 9.72 -0.93 3.33
CA ASP A 50 9.49 -2.28 2.79
C ASP A 50 9.24 -2.31 1.27
N ARG A 51 8.77 -1.21 0.67
CA ARG A 51 8.53 -1.12 -0.79
C ARG A 51 9.82 -1.09 -1.62
N GLY A 52 10.96 -0.74 -1.02
CA GLY A 52 12.23 -0.54 -1.75
C GLY A 52 13.00 -1.83 -2.09
N ARG A 53 12.56 -3.01 -1.64
CA ARG A 53 13.27 -4.29 -1.86
C ARG A 53 12.56 -5.18 -2.88
N LEU A 54 12.64 -4.81 -4.17
CA LEU A 54 12.78 -5.72 -5.33
C LEU A 54 11.68 -6.78 -5.63
N GLY A 55 10.46 -6.58 -5.13
CA GLY A 55 9.29 -7.40 -5.47
C GLY A 55 8.27 -7.29 -4.34
N ALA A 56 7.00 -7.60 -4.58
CA ALA A 56 6.05 -7.59 -3.48
C ALA A 56 6.43 -8.73 -2.51
N ALA A 57 6.86 -8.40 -1.28
CA ALA A 57 7.20 -9.41 -0.26
C ALA A 57 6.01 -10.30 0.16
N ARG A 58 4.79 -9.92 -0.26
CA ARG A 58 3.54 -10.62 0.01
C ARG A 58 2.67 -10.56 -1.25
N PRO A 59 1.82 -11.58 -1.51
CA PRO A 59 0.95 -11.59 -2.68
C PRO A 59 -0.05 -10.43 -2.67
N THR A 60 -0.48 -9.98 -1.48
CA THR A 60 -1.35 -8.80 -1.31
C THR A 60 -0.70 -7.49 -1.74
N GLY A 61 0.63 -7.43 -1.84
CA GLY A 61 1.37 -6.23 -2.23
C GLY A 61 1.52 -6.05 -3.74
N VAL A 62 1.32 -7.11 -4.54
CA VAL A 62 1.55 -7.07 -6.00
C VAL A 62 0.59 -6.09 -6.67
N LEU A 63 -0.71 -6.19 -6.36
CA LEU A 63 -1.72 -5.35 -7.01
C LEU A 63 -1.51 -3.85 -6.75
N PRO A 64 -1.33 -3.35 -5.51
CA PRO A 64 -1.08 -1.93 -5.28
C PRO A 64 0.19 -1.40 -5.99
N VAL A 65 1.26 -2.21 -6.03
CA VAL A 65 2.49 -1.82 -6.73
C VAL A 65 2.25 -1.76 -8.23
N LEU A 66 1.58 -2.77 -8.81
CA LEU A 66 1.21 -2.80 -10.23
C LEU A 66 0.36 -1.60 -10.63
N LEU A 67 -0.69 -1.28 -9.85
CA LEU A 67 -1.56 -0.13 -10.09
C LEU A 67 -0.80 1.20 -10.00
N THR A 68 0.10 1.32 -9.03
CA THR A 68 0.94 2.51 -8.86
C THR A 68 1.88 2.68 -10.05
N SER A 69 2.54 1.62 -10.51
CA SER A 69 3.45 1.65 -11.66
C SER A 69 2.71 1.99 -12.95
N ILE A 70 1.51 1.43 -13.17
CA ILE A 70 0.67 1.78 -14.32
C ILE A 70 0.25 3.25 -14.27
N ALA A 71 -0.24 3.73 -13.13
CA ALA A 71 -0.64 5.14 -12.97
C ALA A 71 0.51 6.12 -13.23
N ARG A 72 1.75 5.70 -12.95
CA ARG A 72 2.98 6.48 -13.18
C ARG A 72 3.61 6.27 -14.55
N ARG A 73 3.04 5.42 -15.41
CA ARG A 73 3.61 5.01 -16.71
C ARG A 73 5.00 4.36 -16.59
N ASP A 74 5.25 3.70 -15.47
CA ASP A 74 6.51 3.01 -15.19
C ASP A 74 6.51 1.62 -15.84
N SER A 75 6.71 1.60 -17.16
CA SER A 75 6.71 0.36 -17.93
C SER A 75 7.80 -0.64 -17.52
N PRO A 76 9.05 -0.26 -17.18
CA PRO A 76 10.05 -1.23 -16.70
C PRO A 76 9.61 -1.92 -15.41
N ALA A 77 9.07 -1.19 -14.43
CA ALA A 77 8.59 -1.79 -13.19
C ALA A 77 7.47 -2.81 -13.45
N VAL A 78 6.56 -2.54 -14.39
CA VAL A 78 5.48 -3.47 -14.74
C VAL A 78 6.02 -4.69 -15.50
N CYS A 79 6.70 -4.44 -16.62
CA CYS A 79 7.02 -5.46 -17.61
C CYS A 79 8.23 -6.32 -17.25
N GLU A 80 9.17 -5.80 -16.44
CA GLU A 80 10.41 -6.51 -16.09
C GLU A 80 10.41 -6.98 -14.63
N THR A 81 9.66 -6.32 -13.74
CA THR A 81 9.72 -6.59 -12.28
C THR A 81 8.47 -7.26 -11.72
N LEU A 82 7.29 -7.09 -12.33
CA LEU A 82 6.03 -7.57 -11.73
C LEU A 82 5.36 -8.69 -12.54
N LEU A 83 5.59 -8.73 -13.85
CA LEU A 83 5.03 -9.74 -14.74
C LEU A 83 6.11 -10.74 -15.13
N ASP A 84 5.76 -12.03 -15.08
CA ASP A 84 6.55 -13.07 -15.72
C ASP A 84 6.43 -13.01 -17.26
N GLY A 85 7.39 -13.57 -17.99
CA GLY A 85 7.44 -13.51 -19.45
C GLY A 85 6.15 -13.95 -20.15
N GLN A 86 5.44 -14.97 -19.63
CA GLN A 86 4.13 -15.36 -20.15
C GLN A 86 3.06 -14.30 -19.88
N ALA A 87 3.02 -13.77 -18.66
CA ALA A 87 2.04 -12.76 -18.25
C ALA A 87 2.24 -11.43 -18.99
N VAL A 88 3.48 -11.06 -19.35
CA VAL A 88 3.81 -9.90 -20.19
C VAL A 88 3.06 -9.98 -21.54
N GLN A 89 3.11 -11.12 -22.21
CA GLN A 89 2.45 -11.33 -23.50
C GLN A 89 0.93 -11.31 -23.36
N GLN A 90 0.40 -11.96 -22.33
CA GLN A 90 -1.03 -11.98 -22.04
C GLN A 90 -1.57 -10.57 -21.73
N PHE A 91 -0.81 -9.79 -20.96
CA PHE A 91 -1.14 -8.40 -20.63
C PHE A 91 -1.15 -7.52 -21.89
N ALA A 92 -0.13 -7.61 -22.74
CA ALA A 92 -0.07 -6.84 -23.98
C ALA A 92 -1.24 -7.18 -24.92
N ALA A 93 -1.49 -8.48 -25.13
CA ALA A 93 -2.58 -8.96 -25.97
C ALA A 93 -3.95 -8.50 -25.45
N ALA A 94 -4.17 -8.57 -24.14
CA ALA A 94 -5.41 -8.12 -23.51
C ALA A 94 -5.70 -6.62 -23.66
N GLN A 95 -4.66 -5.81 -23.78
CA GLN A 95 -4.80 -4.38 -24.04
C GLN A 95 -4.87 -4.03 -25.53
N GLY A 96 -4.74 -5.03 -26.43
CA GLY A 96 -4.64 -4.80 -27.87
C GLY A 96 -3.35 -4.05 -28.26
N ALA A 97 -2.29 -4.20 -27.47
CA ALA A 97 -1.02 -3.52 -27.67
C ALA A 97 -0.01 -4.42 -28.39
N THR A 98 0.96 -3.80 -29.06
CA THR A 98 2.06 -4.52 -29.73
C THR A 98 3.07 -5.11 -28.75
N ASP A 99 3.25 -4.46 -27.59
CA ASP A 99 4.15 -4.88 -26.54
C ASP A 99 3.64 -4.39 -25.17
N CYS A 100 4.31 -4.85 -24.09
CA CYS A 100 3.90 -4.51 -22.74
C CYS A 100 4.07 -3.02 -22.40
N ARG A 101 5.05 -2.33 -22.97
CA ARG A 101 5.23 -0.89 -22.76
C ARG A 101 4.05 -0.11 -23.33
N ALA A 102 3.67 -0.40 -24.57
CA ALA A 102 2.49 0.19 -25.21
C ALA A 102 1.20 -0.15 -24.43
N ALA A 103 1.09 -1.35 -23.87
CA ALA A 103 -0.04 -1.74 -23.03
C ALA A 103 -0.15 -0.90 -21.75
N VAL A 104 0.98 -0.66 -21.06
CA VAL A 104 1.03 0.20 -19.88
C VAL A 104 0.60 1.62 -20.24
N GLU A 105 1.10 2.18 -21.34
CA GLU A 105 0.73 3.53 -21.80
C GLU A 105 -0.77 3.64 -22.12
N LEU A 106 -1.34 2.68 -22.85
CA LEU A 106 -2.77 2.65 -23.19
C LEU A 106 -3.65 2.55 -21.94
N LEU A 107 -3.23 1.78 -20.94
CA LEU A 107 -3.96 1.65 -19.69
C LEU A 107 -3.84 2.92 -18.84
N ALA A 108 -2.63 3.47 -18.71
CA ALA A 108 -2.34 4.70 -17.97
C ALA A 108 -3.07 5.91 -18.56
N ALA A 109 -3.24 5.97 -19.89
CA ALA A 109 -4.00 7.02 -20.55
C ALA A 109 -5.51 7.01 -20.20
N ARG A 110 -6.03 5.87 -19.71
CA ARG A 110 -7.43 5.71 -19.27
C ARG A 110 -7.61 5.89 -17.77
N VAL A 111 -6.53 6.14 -17.02
CA VAL A 111 -6.59 6.47 -15.59
C VAL A 111 -6.95 7.94 -15.45
N SER A 112 -8.05 8.23 -14.76
CA SER A 112 -8.54 9.59 -14.54
C SER A 112 -7.87 10.27 -13.36
N ASP A 113 -7.51 9.51 -12.32
CA ASP A 113 -6.79 9.98 -11.14
C ASP A 113 -5.79 8.92 -10.70
N ALA A 114 -4.49 9.24 -10.80
CA ALA A 114 -3.41 8.32 -10.47
C ALA A 114 -3.38 7.92 -8.98
N GLY A 115 -3.68 8.86 -8.07
CA GLY A 115 -3.67 8.62 -6.64
C GLY A 115 -4.81 7.68 -6.23
N ALA A 116 -6.02 7.99 -6.68
CA ALA A 116 -7.20 7.16 -6.46
C ALA A 116 -7.02 5.79 -7.11
N TYR A 117 -6.52 5.71 -8.35
CA TYR A 117 -6.30 4.44 -9.05
C TYR A 117 -5.36 3.51 -8.29
N SER A 118 -4.26 4.04 -7.75
CA SER A 118 -3.30 3.27 -6.94
C SER A 118 -3.86 2.75 -5.61
N SER A 119 -4.98 3.31 -5.14
CA SER A 119 -5.61 2.95 -3.87
C SER A 119 -6.65 1.84 -3.98
N ALA A 120 -6.92 1.35 -5.19
CA ALA A 120 -7.93 0.34 -5.40
C ALA A 120 -7.59 -1.00 -4.72
N SER A 121 -8.63 -1.68 -4.25
CA SER A 121 -8.55 -3.01 -3.67
C SER A 121 -9.33 -4.00 -4.51
N ALA A 122 -8.91 -5.26 -4.53
CA ALA A 122 -9.62 -6.34 -5.19
C ALA A 122 -9.67 -7.59 -4.30
N PRO A 123 -10.68 -8.47 -4.49
CA PRO A 123 -10.72 -9.76 -3.85
C PRO A 123 -9.47 -10.58 -4.15
N LEU A 124 -8.87 -11.17 -3.12
CA LEU A 124 -7.75 -12.10 -3.24
C LEU A 124 -8.17 -13.45 -2.66
N THR A 125 -7.98 -14.51 -3.44
CA THR A 125 -8.23 -15.90 -3.04
C THR A 125 -6.94 -16.69 -3.12
N ARG A 126 -6.53 -17.34 -2.03
CA ARG A 126 -5.37 -18.23 -2.04
C ARG A 126 -5.77 -19.61 -2.58
N ARG A 127 -4.98 -20.17 -3.50
CA ARG A 127 -5.14 -21.52 -4.07
C ARG A 127 -3.79 -22.25 -4.01
N GLY A 128 -3.58 -23.02 -2.94
CA GLY A 128 -2.28 -23.65 -2.70
C GLY A 128 -1.18 -22.61 -2.57
N ASP A 129 -0.15 -22.73 -3.40
CA ASP A 129 1.00 -21.81 -3.45
C ASP A 129 0.76 -20.55 -4.31
N GLU A 130 -0.38 -20.48 -4.99
CA GLU A 130 -0.79 -19.35 -5.82
C GLU A 130 -1.82 -18.47 -5.11
N SER A 131 -1.90 -17.21 -5.51
CA SER A 131 -2.92 -16.27 -5.10
C SER A 131 -3.59 -15.68 -6.33
N LEU A 132 -4.91 -15.86 -6.43
CA LEU A 132 -5.72 -15.26 -7.49
C LEU A 132 -6.24 -13.92 -7.00
N VAL A 133 -5.96 -12.86 -7.76
CA VAL A 133 -6.51 -11.52 -7.54
C VAL A 133 -7.53 -11.23 -8.62
N ASP A 134 -8.77 -10.98 -8.22
CA ASP A 134 -9.86 -10.63 -9.13
C ASP A 134 -9.93 -9.11 -9.32
N ALA A 135 -8.99 -8.58 -10.09
CA ALA A 135 -8.93 -7.15 -10.43
C ALA A 135 -9.96 -6.76 -11.53
N CYS A 136 -11.00 -7.59 -11.74
CA CYS A 136 -12.22 -7.21 -12.43
C CYS A 136 -13.31 -6.71 -11.49
N ARG A 137 -13.17 -7.02 -10.19
CA ARG A 137 -14.06 -6.57 -9.12
C ARG A 137 -13.33 -5.55 -8.23
N MET A 138 -12.45 -4.73 -8.81
CA MET A 138 -11.76 -3.70 -8.04
C MET A 138 -12.74 -2.66 -7.52
N THR A 139 -12.50 -2.23 -6.28
CA THR A 139 -13.22 -1.16 -5.62
C THR A 139 -12.27 -0.06 -5.19
N TRP A 140 -12.74 1.18 -5.23
CA TRP A 140 -12.00 2.36 -4.78
C TRP A 140 -12.57 2.85 -3.46
N SER A 141 -11.71 3.39 -2.59
CA SER A 141 -12.11 3.96 -1.31
C SER A 141 -13.10 5.12 -1.44
N SER A 142 -13.02 5.86 -2.55
CA SER A 142 -13.96 6.93 -2.89
C SER A 142 -15.32 6.43 -3.40
N GLY A 143 -15.45 5.13 -3.73
CA GLY A 143 -16.62 4.56 -4.40
C GLY A 143 -16.72 4.87 -5.90
N THR A 144 -15.91 5.80 -6.42
CA THR A 144 -15.88 6.18 -7.83
C THR A 144 -14.73 5.48 -8.55
N SER A 145 -15.00 4.95 -9.74
CA SER A 145 -13.95 4.37 -10.58
C SER A 145 -12.93 5.42 -11.01
N ALA A 146 -11.65 5.18 -10.69
CA ALA A 146 -10.54 6.06 -11.09
C ALA A 146 -9.81 5.58 -12.37
N GLY A 147 -10.34 4.55 -13.04
CA GLY A 147 -9.73 4.01 -14.25
C GLY A 147 -10.32 2.65 -14.68
N PRO A 148 -9.72 2.01 -15.70
CA PRO A 148 -10.15 0.71 -16.18
C PRO A 148 -9.88 -0.40 -15.15
N GLN A 149 -10.69 -1.45 -15.20
CA GLN A 149 -10.39 -2.69 -14.50
C GLN A 149 -9.20 -3.39 -15.18
N LEU A 150 -8.39 -4.10 -14.41
CA LEU A 150 -7.18 -4.75 -14.94
C LEU A 150 -7.49 -6.11 -15.57
N GLY A 151 -8.04 -7.03 -14.79
CA GLY A 151 -8.10 -8.45 -15.18
C GLY A 151 -8.05 -9.36 -13.95
N GLN A 152 -8.00 -10.67 -14.19
CA GLN A 152 -7.63 -11.63 -13.15
C GLN A 152 -6.13 -11.87 -13.22
N LEU A 153 -5.48 -11.80 -12.06
CA LEU A 153 -4.04 -11.98 -11.91
C LEU A 153 -3.78 -13.24 -11.09
N THR A 154 -3.08 -14.20 -11.66
CA THR A 154 -2.50 -15.32 -10.89
C THR A 154 -1.13 -14.88 -10.41
N ILE A 155 -0.95 -14.84 -9.10
CA ILE A 155 0.30 -14.48 -8.45
C ILE A 155 0.91 -15.75 -7.87
N ALA A 156 2.14 -16.05 -8.26
CA ALA A 156 2.92 -17.13 -7.68
C ALA A 156 4.26 -16.62 -7.16
N ARG A 157 4.87 -17.38 -6.26
CA ARG A 157 6.23 -17.11 -5.79
C ARG A 157 7.23 -17.67 -6.80
N THR A 158 8.20 -16.88 -7.22
CA THR A 158 9.36 -17.38 -7.98
C THR A 158 10.55 -17.62 -7.07
N THR A 159 11.64 -18.17 -7.62
CA THR A 159 12.91 -18.36 -6.89
C THR A 159 13.37 -17.05 -6.24
N GLY A 160 13.52 -17.04 -4.91
CA GLY A 160 14.05 -15.88 -4.17
C GLY A 160 13.05 -15.07 -3.33
N GLN A 161 11.88 -15.64 -2.96
CA GLN A 161 10.89 -15.04 -2.04
C GLN A 161 10.09 -13.84 -2.59
N THR A 162 10.18 -13.57 -3.88
CA THR A 162 9.44 -12.49 -4.54
C THR A 162 8.22 -13.04 -5.30
N TYR A 163 7.13 -12.28 -5.28
CA TYR A 163 5.86 -12.65 -5.92
C TYR A 163 5.68 -11.89 -7.22
N PHE A 164 5.30 -12.61 -8.27
CA PHE A 164 5.10 -12.10 -9.62
C PHE A 164 3.74 -12.55 -10.13
N VAL A 165 3.20 -11.79 -11.07
CA VAL A 165 2.04 -12.21 -11.86
C VAL A 165 2.53 -13.22 -12.91
N THR A 166 2.14 -14.48 -12.75
CA THR A 166 2.49 -15.58 -13.67
C THR A 166 1.45 -15.76 -14.77
N GLN A 167 0.21 -15.37 -14.51
CA GLN A 167 -0.84 -15.38 -15.51
C GLN A 167 -1.72 -14.15 -15.40
N PHE A 168 -2.14 -13.66 -16.56
CA PHE A 168 -3.05 -12.55 -16.73
C PHE A 168 -4.22 -12.99 -17.61
N VAL A 169 -5.44 -12.73 -17.15
CA VAL A 169 -6.67 -12.95 -17.91
C VAL A 169 -7.44 -11.64 -17.97
N PRO A 170 -7.80 -11.12 -19.16
CA PRO A 170 -8.60 -9.91 -19.25
C PRO A 170 -9.95 -10.11 -18.55
N CYS A 171 -10.53 -9.03 -18.06
CA CYS A 171 -11.92 -9.10 -17.61
C CYS A 171 -12.78 -9.50 -18.80
N SER A 172 -13.58 -10.55 -18.62
CA SER A 172 -14.73 -10.81 -19.46
C SER A 172 -15.71 -9.66 -19.23
N GLN A 173 -15.50 -8.54 -19.93
CA GLN A 173 -16.63 -7.70 -20.28
C GLN A 173 -17.61 -8.66 -20.95
N GLY A 174 -18.84 -8.75 -20.45
CA GLY A 174 -19.85 -9.61 -21.06
C GLY A 174 -19.74 -9.47 -22.57
N ALA A 175 -19.50 -10.58 -23.27
CA ALA A 175 -19.33 -10.59 -24.71
C ALA A 175 -20.45 -9.75 -25.32
N THR A 176 -20.12 -8.56 -25.80
CA THR A 176 -21.04 -7.78 -26.60
C THR A 176 -21.27 -8.64 -27.83
N ALA A 177 -22.45 -9.25 -27.91
CA ALA A 177 -22.88 -9.98 -29.08
C ALA A 177 -22.66 -9.10 -30.32
N PRO A 178 -22.17 -9.66 -31.44
CA PRO A 178 -22.11 -8.90 -32.67
C PRO A 178 -23.53 -8.45 -33.03
N SER A 179 -23.75 -7.14 -33.03
CA SER A 179 -24.91 -6.53 -33.66
C SER A 179 -24.88 -6.89 -35.14
N ARG A 180 -25.79 -7.78 -35.55
CA ARG A 180 -26.12 -8.04 -36.96
C ARG A 180 -26.82 -6.83 -37.57
#